data_AF-A0A3R9RUL9-F1
#
_entry.id   AF-A0A3R9RUL9-F1
#
_cell.length_a   1.000
_cell.length_b   1.000
_cell.length_c   1.000
_cell.angle_alpha   90.00
_cell.angle_beta   90.00
_cell.angle_gamma   90.00
#
_symmetry.space_group_name_H-M   'P 1'
#
loop_
_entity.id
_entity.type
_entity.pdbx_description
1 polymer ?
#
loop_
_entity_poly.entity_id
_entity_poly.type
_entity_poly.pdbx_seq_one_letter_code
_entity_poly.pdbx_strand_id
1 'polypeptide(L)' 'MRERIFALVDVNNCYVSCERFFRPELIDKPVIVLSNNDGCAVARSQDYVELNCNRKITLTK' A
#
# COMPACT_ATOMS: atom_id res chain seq x y z
N MET A 1 33.36 -25.99 1.52
CA MET A 1 32.26 -25.11 1.06
C MET A 1 32.24 -23.89 1.97
N ARG A 2 32.05 -22.68 1.44
CA ARG A 2 31.74 -21.51 2.28
C ARG A 2 30.25 -21.55 2.62
N GLU A 3 29.90 -21.22 3.86
CA GLU A 3 28.50 -21.01 4.21
C GLU A 3 27.92 -19.85 3.39
N ARG A 4 26.73 -20.06 2.82
CA ARG A 4 25.99 -19.03 2.09
C ARG A 4 24.97 -18.41 3.03
N ILE A 5 25.03 -17.10 3.20
CA ILE A 5 24.04 -16.32 3.94
C ILE A 5 23.03 -15.77 2.94
N PHE A 6 21.74 -15.94 3.23
CA PHE A 6 20.64 -15.39 2.45
C PHE A 6 19.84 -14.41 3.32
N ALA A 7 19.33 -13.34 2.69
CA ALA A 7 18.42 -12.39 3.31
C ALA A 7 17.25 -12.10 2.38
N LEU A 8 16.06 -11.88 2.95
CA LEU A 8 14.86 -11.43 2.25
C LEU A 8 14.63 -9.96 2.58
N VAL A 9 14.39 -9.16 1.56
CA VAL A 9 14.02 -7.75 1.69
C VAL A 9 12.65 -7.55 1.07
N ASP A 10 11.72 -7.02 1.84
CA ASP A 10 10.34 -6.73 1.42
C ASP A 10 9.93 -5.33 1.88
N VAL A 11 9.00 -4.72 1.14
CA VAL A 11 8.53 -3.35 1.41
C VAL A 11 7.14 -3.40 2.03
N ASN A 12 7.01 -2.78 3.21
CA ASN A 12 5.71 -2.59 3.86
C ASN A 12 4.76 -1.82 2.94
N ASN A 13 3.65 -2.47 2.58
CA ASN A 13 2.57 -1.88 1.79
C ASN A 13 3.08 -1.20 0.51
N CYS A 14 3.96 -1.86 -0.25
CA CYS A 14 4.73 -1.31 -1.38
C CYS A 14 4.00 -0.23 -2.21
N TYR A 15 2.83 -0.55 -2.78
CA TYR A 15 2.09 0.42 -3.59
C TYR A 15 1.62 1.66 -2.81
N VAL A 16 1.18 1.51 -1.55
CA VAL A 16 0.81 2.65 -0.69
C VAL A 16 2.03 3.50 -0.36
N SER A 17 3.17 2.87 -0.11
CA SER A 17 4.43 3.57 0.16
C SER A 17 4.90 4.38 -1.05
N CYS A 18 4.77 3.82 -2.26
CA CYS A 18 5.02 4.55 -3.51
C CYS A 18 4.07 5.74 -3.67
N GLU A 19 2.77 5.55 -3.44
CA GLU A 19 1.81 6.65 -3.53
C GLU A 19 2.11 7.76 -2.51
N ARG A 20 2.42 7.43 -1.26
CA ARG A 20 2.80 8.43 -0.23
C ARG A 20 4.10 9.16 -0.57
N PHE A 21 5.04 8.50 -1.25
CA PHE A 21 6.27 9.13 -1.70
C PHE A 21 6.01 10.22 -2.75
N PHE A 22 5.16 9.94 -3.74
CA PHE A 22 4.82 10.91 -4.80
C PHE A 22 3.71 11.88 -4.41
N ARG A 23 2.89 11.52 -3.42
CA ARG A 23 1.76 12.29 -2.91
C ARG A 23 1.81 12.35 -1.38
N PRO A 24 2.69 13.21 -0.81
CA PRO A 24 2.89 13.31 0.63
C PRO A 24 1.61 13.65 1.41
N GLU A 25 0.59 14.23 0.77
CA GLU A 25 -0.70 14.50 1.40
C GLU A 25 -1.50 13.23 1.78
N LEU A 26 -1.03 12.05 1.38
CA LEU A 26 -1.59 10.74 1.75
C LEU A 26 -0.95 10.13 3.01
N ILE A 27 0.09 10.77 3.56
CA ILE A 27 0.67 10.39 4.84
C ILE A 27 -0.40 10.52 5.93
N ASP A 28 -0.44 9.55 6.85
CA ASP A 28 -1.42 9.44 7.94
C ASP A 28 -2.90 9.37 7.51
N LYS A 29 -3.15 9.05 6.24
CA LYS A 29 -4.49 8.78 5.73
C LYS A 29 -4.69 7.29 5.43
N PRO A 30 -5.89 6.75 5.70
CA PRO A 30 -6.28 5.43 5.24
C PRO A 30 -6.30 5.40 3.71
N VAL A 31 -5.43 4.58 3.10
CA VAL A 31 -5.28 4.47 1.64
C VAL A 31 -5.52 3.03 1.21
N ILE A 32 -6.24 2.87 0.10
CA ILE A 32 -6.31 1.62 -0.65
C ILE A 32 -5.90 1.90 -2.10
N VAL A 33 -5.05 1.04 -2.65
CA VAL A 33 -4.63 1.08 -4.05
C VAL A 33 -5.37 -0.03 -4.78
N LEU A 34 -6.05 0.35 -5.86
CA LEU A 34 -6.79 -0.58 -6.71
C LEU A 34 -6.02 -0.88 -7.99
N SER A 35 -6.21 -2.09 -8.53
CA SER A 35 -5.79 -2.46 -9.88
C SER A 35 -6.73 -1.85 -10.92
N ASN A 36 -6.18 -1.33 -12.01
CA ASN A 36 -6.83 -1.14 -13.32
C ASN A 36 -8.32 -0.73 -13.33
N ASN A 37 -8.74 0.16 -12.42
CA ASN A 37 -10.15 0.53 -12.22
C ASN A 37 -11.14 -0.65 -12.06
N ASP A 38 -10.67 -1.86 -11.79
CA ASP A 38 -11.49 -3.09 -11.72
C ASP A 38 -12.10 -3.31 -10.32
N GLY A 39 -11.78 -2.41 -9.37
CA GLY A 39 -12.24 -2.50 -8.00
C GLY A 39 -11.42 -3.46 -7.13
N CYS A 40 -10.40 -4.12 -7.67
CA CYS A 40 -9.58 -5.09 -6.95
C CYS A 40 -8.47 -4.39 -6.16
N ALA A 41 -8.49 -4.57 -4.84
CA ALA A 41 -7.48 -4.00 -3.96
C ALA A 41 -6.15 -4.77 -4.06
N VAL A 42 -5.08 -4.07 -4.43
CA VAL A 42 -3.73 -4.64 -4.55
C VAL A 42 -2.81 -4.23 -3.41
N ALA A 43 -3.13 -3.15 -2.70
CA ALA A 43 -2.49 -2.77 -1.45
C ALA A 43 -3.43 -1.93 -0.59
N ARG A 44 -3.20 -1.96 0.73
CA ARG A 44 -3.87 -1.09 1.69
C ARG A 44 -2.86 -0.57 2.71
N SER A 45 -3.13 0.58 3.30
CA SER A 45 -2.34 1.10 4.41
C SER A 45 -2.64 0.32 5.69
N GLN A 46 -1.74 0.40 6.68
CA GLN A 46 -1.91 -0.33 7.94
C GLN A 46 -3.09 0.21 8.75
N ASP A 47 -3.33 1.52 8.68
CA ASP A 47 -4.42 2.28 9.29
C ASP A 47 -5.77 2.13 8.55
N TYR A 48 -5.80 1.36 7.46
CA TYR A 48 -7.04 1.04 6.78
C TYR A 48 -7.91 0.11 7.63
N VAL A 49 -9.07 0.61 8.07
CA VAL A 49 -10.12 -0.17 8.75
C VAL A 49 -11.21 -0.53 7.73
N GLU A 50 -11.47 -1.82 7.61
CA GLU A 50 -12.42 -2.37 6.63
C GLU A 50 -13.86 -1.88 6.85
N LEU A 51 -14.21 -1.54 8.10
CA LEU A 51 -15.57 -1.37 8.61
C LEU A 51 -16.25 0.01 8.38
N ASN A 52 -15.60 1.02 7.80
CA ASN A 52 -16.20 2.37 7.69
C ASN A 52 -15.88 3.10 6.37
N CYS A 53 -16.55 2.70 5.29
CA CYS A 53 -16.23 3.03 3.90
C CYS A 53 -16.45 4.48 3.42
N ASN A 54 -16.86 5.41 4.29
CA ASN A 54 -17.42 6.70 3.84
C ASN A 54 -16.39 7.83 3.64
N ARG A 55 -15.09 7.63 3.92
CA ARG A 55 -14.02 8.64 3.72
C ARG A 55 -12.72 8.04 3.17
N LYS A 56 -12.81 7.14 2.20
CA LYS A 56 -11.64 6.45 1.62
C LYS A 56 -11.05 7.29 0.48
N ILE A 57 -9.74 7.59 0.55
CA ILE A 57 -9.01 8.08 -0.63
C ILE A 57 -8.65 6.84 -1.45
N THR A 58 -9.43 6.63 -2.51
CA THR A 58 -9.18 5.58 -3.50
C THR A 58 -8.16 6.10 -4.51
N LEU A 59 -7.05 5.39 -4.65
CA LEU A 59 -6.06 5.63 -5.69
C LEU A 59 -6.24 4.55 -6.74
N THR A 60 -6.93 4.91 -7.80
CA THR A 60 -6.98 4.10 -9.01
C THR A 60 -5.77 4.44 -9.86
N LYS A 61 -4.99 3.42 -10.21
CA LYS A 61 -4.06 3.50 -11.34
C LYS A 61 -4.76 3.02 -12.60
#